data_AF-A0A1G3PRK7-F1
#
_entry.id   AF-A0A1G3PRK7-F1
#
_cell.length_a   1.000
_cell.length_b   1.000
_cell.length_c   1.000
_cell.angle_alpha   90.00
_cell.angle_beta   90.00
_cell.angle_gamma   90.00
#
_symmetry.space_group_name_H-M   'P 1'
#
loop_
_entity.id
_entity.type
_entity.pdbx_description
1 polymer ?
#
loop_
_entity_poly.entity_id
_entity_poly.type
_entity_poly.pdbx_seq_one_letter_code
_entity_poly.pdbx_strand_id
1 'polypeptide(L)'
;MNDIHPTAIIGQDVVLGDGIKIHPYAVLDGKVEIGDGCIIGPYVHLTGWVKIGKRTKVYAHASIGEDPQDYTFDGTPGLCEIGDDCLIREGVTIHTPVHGDEGCKTSVANGAFLMANCHVAHNVEVGEKAIVANGTLLAGFVKVGEKVFLSGNIGIHQFCWIGAYSIVSPCAKVVQNVPPFMTADGNPAIVHGLNVVGLRRNNFPETQRSKIKDAYKMLYYSGMGFRDACDEIEAKYSSDEWVMKLVTFVRESKRGIIGAAQTSE
;
A
#
# COMPACT_ATOMS: atom_id res chain seq x y z
N MET A 1 -32.12 -2.89 0.29
CA MET A 1 -32.50 -1.94 -0.78
C MET A 1 -31.41 -0.90 -0.88
N ASN A 2 -31.03 -0.51 -2.10
CA ASN A 2 -29.98 0.49 -2.32
C ASN A 2 -30.56 1.91 -2.16
N ASP A 3 -29.76 2.82 -1.61
CA ASP A 3 -30.06 4.24 -1.42
C ASP A 3 -29.22 5.05 -2.41
N ILE A 4 -29.78 5.28 -3.60
CA ILE A 4 -29.08 5.93 -4.71
C ILE A 4 -29.68 7.31 -4.93
N HIS A 5 -28.86 8.35 -4.78
CA HIS A 5 -29.31 9.72 -4.99
C HIS A 5 -29.70 9.95 -6.46
N PRO A 6 -30.82 10.65 -6.77
CA PRO A 6 -31.28 10.86 -8.15
C PRO A 6 -30.32 11.61 -9.07
N THR A 7 -29.34 12.33 -8.53
CA THR A 7 -28.31 13.05 -9.31
C THR A 7 -27.03 12.26 -9.53
N ALA A 8 -26.95 11.01 -9.03
CA ALA A 8 -25.86 10.12 -9.36
C ALA A 8 -26.01 9.64 -10.82
N ILE A 9 -24.91 9.56 -11.54
CA ILE A 9 -24.85 9.05 -12.91
C ILE A 9 -24.28 7.64 -12.84
N ILE A 10 -25.06 6.65 -13.31
CA ILE A 10 -24.70 5.23 -13.26
C ILE A 10 -24.78 4.67 -14.68
N GLY A 11 -23.65 4.18 -15.18
CA GLY A 11 -23.51 3.57 -16.50
C GLY A 11 -24.19 2.20 -16.60
N GLN A 12 -24.35 1.71 -17.83
CA GLN A 12 -25.04 0.44 -18.12
C GLN A 12 -24.26 -0.80 -17.62
N ASP A 13 -22.93 -0.72 -17.58
CA ASP A 13 -22.06 -1.82 -17.17
C ASP A 13 -21.76 -1.82 -15.66
N VAL A 14 -22.42 -0.96 -14.88
CA VAL A 14 -22.24 -0.88 -13.43
C VAL A 14 -23.05 -1.97 -12.74
N VAL A 15 -22.38 -2.79 -11.95
CA VAL A 15 -22.98 -3.84 -11.13
C VAL A 15 -22.89 -3.44 -9.65
N LEU A 16 -24.06 -3.35 -9.00
CA LEU A 16 -24.19 -2.98 -7.60
C LEU A 16 -24.63 -4.20 -6.78
N GLY A 17 -23.96 -4.44 -5.66
CA GLY A 17 -24.42 -5.35 -4.61
C GLY A 17 -25.59 -4.80 -3.82
N ASP A 18 -25.82 -5.39 -2.65
CA ASP A 18 -26.94 -5.04 -1.77
C ASP A 18 -26.59 -4.01 -0.71
N GLY A 19 -27.54 -3.14 -0.37
CA GLY A 19 -27.40 -2.17 0.71
C GLY A 19 -26.40 -1.06 0.40
N ILE A 20 -26.19 -0.75 -0.88
CA ILE A 20 -25.28 0.29 -1.34
C ILE A 20 -25.91 1.67 -1.08
N LYS A 21 -25.07 2.64 -0.72
CA LYS A 21 -25.43 4.06 -0.70
C LYS A 21 -24.59 4.84 -1.70
N ILE A 22 -25.23 5.56 -2.61
CA ILE A 22 -24.56 6.43 -3.59
C ILE A 22 -25.05 7.86 -3.39
N HIS A 23 -24.10 8.76 -3.07
CA HIS A 23 -24.35 10.16 -2.78
C HIS A 23 -24.46 11.03 -4.04
N PRO A 24 -24.95 12.29 -3.92
CA PRO A 24 -25.18 13.17 -5.06
C PRO A 24 -23.97 13.35 -5.98
N TYR A 25 -24.22 13.38 -7.28
CA TYR A 25 -23.22 13.70 -8.31
C TYR A 25 -22.01 12.75 -8.37
N ALA A 26 -22.10 11.58 -7.74
CA ALA A 26 -21.18 10.50 -8.05
C ALA A 26 -21.40 10.06 -9.50
N VAL A 27 -20.31 9.82 -10.22
CA VAL A 27 -20.30 9.32 -11.60
C VAL A 27 -19.63 7.96 -11.60
N LEU A 28 -20.39 6.94 -11.97
CA LEU A 28 -19.93 5.58 -12.11
C LEU A 28 -20.12 5.20 -13.58
N ASP A 29 -19.05 5.22 -14.34
CA ASP A 29 -19.04 4.86 -15.76
C ASP A 29 -18.01 3.75 -16.01
N GLY A 30 -18.14 2.99 -17.11
CA GLY A 30 -17.30 1.81 -17.35
C GLY A 30 -17.73 0.54 -16.59
N LYS A 31 -16.83 -0.45 -16.57
CA LYS A 31 -17.02 -1.79 -15.98
C LYS A 31 -16.76 -1.74 -14.48
N VAL A 32 -17.72 -1.23 -13.73
CA VAL A 32 -17.60 -1.03 -12.28
C VAL A 32 -18.44 -2.06 -11.54
N GLU A 33 -17.81 -2.83 -10.66
CA GLU A 33 -18.47 -3.78 -9.76
C GLU A 33 -18.29 -3.31 -8.32
N ILE A 34 -19.38 -3.17 -7.55
CA ILE A 34 -19.36 -2.70 -6.16
C ILE A 34 -20.04 -3.73 -5.26
N GLY A 35 -19.30 -4.26 -4.29
CA GLY A 35 -19.78 -5.22 -3.31
C GLY A 35 -20.68 -4.62 -2.23
N ASP A 36 -21.39 -5.50 -1.52
CA ASP A 36 -22.45 -5.16 -0.56
C ASP A 36 -22.04 -4.14 0.51
N GLY A 37 -22.99 -3.28 0.89
CA GLY A 37 -22.86 -2.33 2.00
C GLY A 37 -21.86 -1.20 1.77
N CYS A 38 -21.37 -1.01 0.54
CA CYS A 38 -20.49 0.10 0.21
C CYS A 38 -21.20 1.45 0.26
N ILE A 39 -20.42 2.49 0.52
CA ILE A 39 -20.86 3.89 0.50
C ILE A 39 -19.97 4.66 -0.47
N ILE A 40 -20.56 5.18 -1.53
CA ILE A 40 -19.91 6.01 -2.53
C ILE A 40 -20.30 7.48 -2.27
N GLY A 41 -19.31 8.29 -1.91
CA GLY A 41 -19.45 9.69 -1.55
C GLY A 41 -19.82 10.59 -2.73
N PRO A 42 -20.19 11.85 -2.45
CA PRO A 42 -20.60 12.78 -3.51
C PRO A 42 -19.40 13.15 -4.38
N TYR A 43 -19.64 13.39 -5.66
CA TYR A 43 -18.57 13.75 -6.63
C TYR A 43 -17.44 12.73 -6.73
N VAL A 44 -17.65 11.47 -6.32
CA VAL A 44 -16.73 10.38 -6.64
C VAL A 44 -16.85 10.05 -8.12
N HIS A 45 -15.72 9.77 -8.76
CA HIS A 45 -15.68 9.25 -10.13
C HIS A 45 -15.06 7.86 -10.13
N LEU A 46 -15.83 6.87 -10.56
CA LEU A 46 -15.37 5.50 -10.82
C LEU A 46 -15.47 5.28 -12.33
N THR A 47 -14.36 4.93 -12.97
CA THR A 47 -14.28 4.72 -14.43
C THR A 47 -13.45 3.48 -14.79
N GLY A 48 -13.37 3.15 -16.08
CA GLY A 48 -12.53 2.05 -16.57
C GLY A 48 -13.02 0.67 -16.11
N TRP A 49 -12.11 -0.16 -15.59
CA TRP A 49 -12.44 -1.47 -15.00
C TRP A 49 -12.09 -1.48 -13.52
N VAL A 50 -13.11 -1.39 -12.68
CA VAL A 50 -12.98 -1.25 -11.23
C VAL A 50 -13.80 -2.33 -10.52
N LYS A 51 -13.18 -3.00 -9.55
CA LYS A 51 -13.87 -3.89 -8.61
C LYS A 51 -13.65 -3.38 -7.20
N ILE A 52 -14.73 -3.13 -6.47
CA ILE A 52 -14.71 -2.76 -5.06
C ILE A 52 -15.38 -3.87 -4.26
N GLY A 53 -14.72 -4.32 -3.20
CA GLY A 53 -15.23 -5.31 -2.26
C GLY A 53 -16.41 -4.80 -1.43
N LYS A 54 -16.64 -5.41 -0.27
CA LYS A 54 -17.79 -5.14 0.60
C LYS A 54 -17.45 -4.09 1.66
N ARG A 55 -18.46 -3.31 2.06
CA ARG A 55 -18.39 -2.34 3.18
C ARG A 55 -17.25 -1.32 3.05
N THR A 56 -16.73 -1.13 1.85
CA THR A 56 -15.76 -0.10 1.54
C THR A 56 -16.46 1.25 1.41
N LYS A 57 -15.82 2.28 1.97
CA LYS A 57 -16.34 3.65 1.89
C LYS A 57 -15.39 4.52 1.10
N VAL A 58 -15.91 5.08 0.01
CA VAL A 58 -15.21 6.04 -0.85
C VAL A 58 -15.77 7.43 -0.55
N TYR A 59 -14.90 8.35 -0.15
CA TYR A 59 -15.25 9.71 0.23
C TYR A 59 -15.19 10.65 -0.97
N ALA A 60 -15.70 11.87 -0.77
CA ALA A 60 -15.93 12.83 -1.84
C ALA A 60 -14.71 13.13 -2.69
N HIS A 61 -14.92 13.35 -3.99
CA HIS A 61 -13.88 13.75 -4.95
C HIS A 61 -12.77 12.72 -5.19
N ALA A 62 -12.88 11.49 -4.69
CA ALA A 62 -11.97 10.42 -5.11
C ALA A 62 -12.19 10.07 -6.60
N SER A 63 -11.09 9.78 -7.31
CA SER A 63 -11.12 9.33 -8.70
C SER A 63 -10.38 7.99 -8.83
N ILE A 64 -11.08 6.97 -9.31
CA ILE A 64 -10.62 5.58 -9.28
C ILE A 64 -10.87 4.94 -10.64
N GLY A 65 -9.84 4.32 -11.21
CA GLY A 65 -9.89 3.62 -12.49
C GLY A 65 -9.49 4.47 -13.69
N GLU A 66 -9.11 5.74 -13.47
CA GLU A 66 -8.55 6.61 -14.50
C GLU A 66 -7.29 6.03 -15.14
N ASP A 67 -7.02 6.50 -16.36
CA ASP A 67 -5.81 6.21 -17.10
C ASP A 67 -4.56 6.54 -16.27
N PRO A 68 -3.50 5.71 -16.35
CA PRO A 68 -2.25 5.99 -15.67
C PRO A 68 -1.62 7.29 -16.18
N GLN A 69 -0.92 8.00 -15.30
CA GLN A 69 -0.12 9.18 -15.68
C GLN A 69 1.22 8.83 -16.33
N ASP A 70 1.30 7.63 -16.91
CA ASP A 70 2.47 7.14 -17.62
C ASP A 70 2.25 7.34 -19.13
N TYR A 71 3.18 8.06 -19.78
CA TYR A 71 3.09 8.43 -21.19
C TYR A 71 3.18 7.25 -22.15
N THR A 72 3.55 6.06 -21.66
CA THR A 72 3.64 4.82 -22.44
C THR A 72 2.32 4.04 -22.48
N PHE A 73 1.28 4.51 -21.79
CA PHE A 73 -0.03 3.87 -21.81
C PHE A 73 -0.67 3.86 -23.20
N ASP A 74 -1.16 2.70 -23.61
CA ASP A 74 -1.71 2.47 -24.95
C ASP A 74 -3.25 2.38 -24.98
N GLY A 75 -3.90 2.60 -23.84
CA GLY A 75 -5.35 2.46 -23.69
C GLY A 75 -5.82 1.05 -23.35
N THR A 76 -4.91 0.09 -23.14
CA THR A 76 -5.29 -1.29 -22.79
C THR A 76 -5.97 -1.33 -21.42
N PRO A 77 -7.19 -1.87 -21.31
CA PRO A 77 -7.92 -1.91 -20.04
C PRO A 77 -7.19 -2.74 -18.97
N GLY A 78 -7.03 -2.16 -17.79
CA GLY A 78 -6.49 -2.82 -16.60
C GLY A 78 -7.45 -2.80 -15.43
N LEU A 79 -7.29 -3.74 -14.48
CA LEU A 79 -8.14 -3.83 -13.30
C LEU A 79 -7.61 -2.94 -12.16
N CYS A 80 -8.48 -2.07 -11.65
CA CYS A 80 -8.34 -1.48 -10.32
C CYS A 80 -9.16 -2.30 -9.31
N GLU A 81 -8.49 -3.00 -8.40
CA GLU A 81 -9.14 -3.86 -7.41
C GLU A 81 -9.00 -3.29 -6.00
N ILE A 82 -10.12 -3.05 -5.33
CA ILE A 82 -10.18 -2.57 -3.96
C ILE A 82 -10.92 -3.61 -3.12
N GLY A 83 -10.32 -4.02 -2.01
CA GLY A 83 -10.86 -5.04 -1.12
C GLY A 83 -12.02 -4.57 -0.25
N ASP A 84 -12.30 -5.37 0.77
CA ASP A 84 -13.35 -5.15 1.76
C ASP A 84 -12.91 -4.16 2.83
N ASP A 85 -13.88 -3.51 3.48
CA ASP A 85 -13.69 -2.67 4.67
C ASP A 85 -12.63 -1.56 4.51
N CYS A 86 -12.40 -1.09 3.28
CA CYS A 86 -11.44 -0.04 3.01
C CYS A 86 -12.05 1.34 3.27
N LEU A 87 -11.20 2.29 3.67
CA LEU A 87 -11.56 3.70 3.79
C LEU A 87 -10.73 4.50 2.79
N ILE A 88 -11.38 5.03 1.76
CA ILE A 88 -10.76 5.80 0.68
C ILE A 88 -11.20 7.25 0.83
N ARG A 89 -10.32 8.10 1.38
CA ARG A 89 -10.65 9.47 1.77
C ARG A 89 -10.74 10.43 0.60
N GLU A 90 -10.99 11.69 0.92
CA GLU A 90 -11.28 12.75 -0.03
C GLU A 90 -10.13 12.94 -1.02
N GLY A 91 -10.45 13.08 -2.31
CA GLY A 91 -9.45 13.37 -3.35
C GLY A 91 -8.39 12.29 -3.57
N VAL A 92 -8.57 11.08 -3.03
CA VAL A 92 -7.67 9.96 -3.33
C VAL A 92 -7.77 9.59 -4.81
N THR A 93 -6.62 9.31 -5.42
CA THR A 93 -6.52 8.86 -6.81
C THR A 93 -5.96 7.45 -6.89
N ILE A 94 -6.58 6.58 -7.67
CA ILE A 94 -6.15 5.19 -7.89
C ILE A 94 -6.23 4.88 -9.38
N HIS A 95 -5.07 4.68 -10.03
CA HIS A 95 -4.99 4.58 -11.48
C HIS A 95 -4.86 3.14 -11.96
N THR A 96 -5.43 2.86 -13.13
CA THR A 96 -5.33 1.57 -13.80
C THR A 96 -3.86 1.24 -14.17
N PRO A 97 -3.44 -0.03 -14.30
CA PRO A 97 -2.08 -0.38 -14.70
C PRO A 97 -1.70 0.09 -16.12
N VAL A 98 -0.41 0.30 -16.40
CA VAL A 98 0.10 0.86 -17.67
C VAL A 98 0.36 -0.19 -18.78
N HIS A 99 0.54 -1.47 -18.43
CA HIS A 99 0.82 -2.54 -19.39
C HIS A 99 -0.07 -3.76 -19.09
N GLY A 100 -1.33 -3.66 -19.49
CA GLY A 100 -2.39 -4.62 -19.16
C GLY A 100 -2.29 -5.94 -19.93
N ASP A 101 -1.33 -6.80 -19.61
CA ASP A 101 -1.49 -8.23 -19.87
C ASP A 101 -2.62 -8.79 -18.98
N GLU A 102 -3.26 -9.90 -19.38
CA GLU A 102 -4.25 -10.59 -18.54
C GLU A 102 -3.69 -10.84 -17.13
N GLY A 103 -4.35 -10.25 -16.13
CA GLY A 103 -3.98 -10.38 -14.71
C GLY A 103 -3.21 -9.21 -14.11
N CYS A 104 -2.80 -8.21 -14.90
CA CYS A 104 -2.21 -6.98 -14.37
C CYS A 104 -3.28 -6.13 -13.65
N LYS A 105 -2.95 -5.68 -12.44
CA LYS A 105 -3.84 -4.85 -11.62
C LYS A 105 -3.10 -3.82 -10.79
N THR A 106 -3.78 -2.72 -10.51
CA THR A 106 -3.52 -1.88 -9.33
C THR A 106 -4.43 -2.39 -8.22
N SER A 107 -3.90 -2.68 -7.03
CA SER A 107 -4.68 -3.31 -5.97
C SER A 107 -4.54 -2.64 -4.61
N VAL A 108 -5.65 -2.59 -3.88
CA VAL A 108 -5.74 -2.13 -2.50
C VAL A 108 -6.45 -3.23 -1.69
N ALA A 109 -5.72 -3.91 -0.81
CA ALA A 109 -6.23 -5.03 -0.05
C ALA A 109 -7.13 -4.60 1.13
N ASN A 110 -7.76 -5.58 1.76
CA ASN A 110 -8.80 -5.39 2.77
C ASN A 110 -8.35 -4.51 3.95
N GLY A 111 -9.27 -3.69 4.46
CA GLY A 111 -9.05 -2.86 5.64
C GLY A 111 -8.02 -1.74 5.46
N ALA A 112 -7.54 -1.49 4.23
CA ALA A 112 -6.62 -0.39 3.97
C ALA A 112 -7.30 0.96 4.21
N PHE A 113 -6.51 1.92 4.72
CA PHE A 113 -6.97 3.27 5.00
C PHE A 113 -6.12 4.28 4.22
N LEU A 114 -6.68 4.79 3.13
CA LEU A 114 -6.06 5.79 2.27
C LEU A 114 -6.62 7.16 2.66
N MET A 115 -5.77 8.03 3.21
CA MET A 115 -6.14 9.37 3.65
C MET A 115 -6.11 10.38 2.49
N ALA A 116 -6.60 11.59 2.76
CA ALA A 116 -6.95 12.54 1.72
C ALA A 116 -5.77 12.88 0.81
N ASN A 117 -6.05 12.97 -0.49
CA ASN A 117 -5.10 13.34 -1.55
C ASN A 117 -3.86 12.44 -1.64
N CYS A 118 -3.89 11.20 -1.14
CA CYS A 118 -2.85 10.24 -1.52
C CYS A 118 -3.06 9.75 -2.95
N HIS A 119 -1.97 9.34 -3.59
CA HIS A 119 -1.95 8.87 -4.96
C HIS A 119 -1.44 7.43 -5.02
N VAL A 120 -2.23 6.57 -5.64
CA VAL A 120 -1.89 5.18 -5.97
C VAL A 120 -1.73 5.12 -7.49
N ALA A 121 -0.49 5.16 -7.97
CA ALA A 121 -0.19 5.05 -9.38
C ALA A 121 -0.51 3.66 -9.95
N HIS A 122 -0.23 3.49 -11.23
CA HIS A 122 -0.37 2.24 -11.97
C HIS A 122 0.44 1.08 -11.36
N ASN A 123 -0.13 -0.13 -11.40
CA ASN A 123 0.50 -1.37 -10.95
C ASN A 123 0.94 -1.37 -9.47
N VAL A 124 0.41 -0.45 -8.66
CA VAL A 124 0.72 -0.41 -7.22
C VAL A 124 -0.06 -1.51 -6.49
N GLU A 125 0.57 -2.12 -5.49
CA GLU A 125 -0.03 -3.10 -4.60
C GLU A 125 -0.01 -2.56 -3.16
N VAL A 126 -1.18 -2.27 -2.59
CA VAL A 126 -1.33 -1.84 -1.19
C VAL A 126 -1.84 -3.00 -0.34
N GLY A 127 -1.08 -3.39 0.68
CA GLY A 127 -1.34 -4.55 1.52
C GLY A 127 -2.44 -4.35 2.56
N GLU A 128 -2.85 -5.48 3.17
CA GLU A 128 -3.96 -5.53 4.13
C GLU A 128 -3.71 -4.60 5.32
N LYS A 129 -4.72 -3.80 5.70
CA LYS A 129 -4.66 -2.87 6.85
C LYS A 129 -3.48 -1.89 6.79
N ALA A 130 -2.94 -1.62 5.60
CA ALA A 130 -1.98 -0.55 5.41
C ALA A 130 -2.66 0.81 5.60
N ILE A 131 -1.93 1.76 6.18
CA ILE A 131 -2.37 3.14 6.36
C ILE A 131 -1.48 4.02 5.49
N VAL A 132 -2.10 4.76 4.58
CA VAL A 132 -1.43 5.73 3.71
C VAL A 132 -1.97 7.11 4.05
N ALA A 133 -1.17 7.88 4.78
CA ALA A 133 -1.60 9.19 5.26
C ALA A 133 -1.60 10.25 4.15
N ASN A 134 -2.11 11.43 4.50
CA ASN A 134 -2.45 12.49 3.55
C ASN A 134 -1.30 12.84 2.61
N GLY A 135 -1.61 13.02 1.34
CA GLY A 135 -0.64 13.51 0.35
C GLY A 135 0.51 12.57 0.01
N THR A 136 0.50 11.33 0.50
CA THR A 136 1.53 10.35 0.14
C THR A 136 1.37 9.89 -1.30
N LEU A 137 2.50 9.87 -2.03
CA LEU A 137 2.57 9.57 -3.45
C LEU A 137 3.29 8.22 -3.64
N LEU A 138 2.53 7.22 -4.10
CA LEU A 138 3.05 5.91 -4.51
C LEU A 138 3.23 5.94 -6.03
N ALA A 139 4.47 5.99 -6.51
CA ALA A 139 4.75 5.89 -7.94
C ALA A 139 4.50 4.47 -8.48
N GLY A 140 4.60 4.32 -9.81
CA GLY A 140 4.29 3.06 -10.49
C GLY A 140 5.01 1.84 -9.90
N PHE A 141 4.31 0.70 -9.86
CA PHE A 141 4.85 -0.58 -9.38
C PHE A 141 5.35 -0.61 -7.93
N VAL A 142 4.95 0.37 -7.10
CA VAL A 142 5.26 0.32 -5.66
C VAL A 142 4.49 -0.83 -5.00
N LYS A 143 5.17 -1.56 -4.11
CA LYS A 143 4.55 -2.58 -3.26
C LYS A 143 4.56 -2.12 -1.81
N VAL A 144 3.40 -2.11 -1.16
CA VAL A 144 3.25 -1.77 0.27
C VAL A 144 2.77 -3.01 1.01
N GLY A 145 3.53 -3.47 1.98
CA GLY A 145 3.20 -4.64 2.79
C GLY A 145 2.01 -4.40 3.73
N GLU A 146 1.50 -5.49 4.30
CA GLU A 146 0.45 -5.44 5.32
C GLU A 146 0.85 -4.56 6.51
N LYS A 147 -0.12 -3.85 7.07
CA LYS A 147 0.01 -3.06 8.31
C LYS A 147 1.18 -2.07 8.30
N VAL A 148 1.62 -1.65 7.12
CA VAL A 148 2.55 -0.53 6.97
C VAL A 148 1.83 0.76 7.34
N PHE A 149 2.55 1.69 7.97
CA PHE A 149 2.11 3.05 8.17
C PHE A 149 2.99 4.01 7.35
N LEU A 150 2.46 4.55 6.27
CA LEU A 150 3.07 5.64 5.52
C LEU A 150 2.52 6.96 6.06
N SER A 151 3.36 7.76 6.70
CA SER A 151 2.99 9.09 7.18
C SER A 151 2.74 10.07 6.04
N GLY A 152 2.37 11.32 6.35
CA GLY A 152 1.91 12.27 5.32
C GLY A 152 3.02 12.78 4.40
N ASN A 153 2.66 13.10 3.16
CA ASN A 153 3.52 13.72 2.14
C ASN A 153 4.80 12.95 1.82
N ILE A 154 4.77 11.61 1.88
CA ILE A 154 5.91 10.78 1.48
C ILE A 154 5.95 10.67 -0.05
N GLY A 155 7.14 10.76 -0.63
CA GLY A 155 7.39 10.38 -2.01
C GLY A 155 8.04 9.01 -2.09
N ILE A 156 7.37 8.02 -2.71
CA ILE A 156 7.92 6.68 -2.93
C ILE A 156 8.18 6.48 -4.43
N HIS A 157 9.45 6.29 -4.77
CA HIS A 157 9.88 6.11 -6.15
C HIS A 157 9.35 4.78 -6.73
N GLN A 158 9.19 4.75 -8.05
CA GLN A 158 8.70 3.57 -8.77
C GLN A 158 9.51 2.31 -8.45
N PHE A 159 8.83 1.17 -8.43
CA PHE A 159 9.35 -0.17 -8.10
C PHE A 159 9.89 -0.36 -6.66
N CYS A 160 9.70 0.61 -5.76
CA CYS A 160 10.07 0.43 -4.36
C CYS A 160 9.11 -0.54 -3.65
N TRP A 161 9.66 -1.32 -2.74
CA TRP A 161 8.92 -2.25 -1.87
C TRP A 161 9.06 -1.81 -0.41
N ILE A 162 7.93 -1.60 0.26
CA ILE A 162 7.84 -1.28 1.68
C ILE A 162 7.38 -2.52 2.42
N GLY A 163 8.24 -3.08 3.25
CA GLY A 163 8.01 -4.32 3.98
C GLY A 163 6.97 -4.16 5.08
N ALA A 164 6.25 -5.25 5.37
CA ALA A 164 5.17 -5.30 6.34
C ALA A 164 5.55 -4.71 7.72
N TYR A 165 4.57 -4.12 8.41
CA TYR A 165 4.73 -3.53 9.76
C TYR A 165 5.75 -2.39 9.86
N SER A 166 6.27 -1.88 8.74
CA SER A 166 7.15 -0.72 8.74
C SER A 166 6.39 0.56 8.99
N ILE A 167 7.09 1.59 9.46
CA ILE A 167 6.61 2.96 9.50
C ILE A 167 7.59 3.84 8.74
N VAL A 168 7.06 4.69 7.87
CA VAL A 168 7.85 5.71 7.16
C VAL A 168 7.38 7.08 7.64
N SER A 169 8.33 7.91 8.07
CA SER A 169 8.09 9.23 8.65
C SER A 169 7.58 10.25 7.61
N PRO A 170 6.90 11.33 8.05
CA PRO A 170 6.36 12.34 7.14
C PRO A 170 7.44 12.96 6.26
N CYS A 171 7.08 13.36 5.03
CA CYS A 171 7.97 14.06 4.09
C CYS A 171 9.22 13.27 3.66
N ALA A 172 9.32 11.98 3.95
CA ALA A 172 10.44 11.15 3.54
C ALA A 172 10.48 10.93 2.01
N LYS A 173 11.69 10.77 1.46
CA LYS A 173 11.92 10.38 0.06
C LYS A 173 12.47 8.96 -0.01
N VAL A 174 11.65 8.01 -0.42
CA VAL A 174 12.02 6.58 -0.51
C VAL A 174 12.43 6.22 -1.94
N VAL A 175 13.71 5.91 -2.12
CA VAL A 175 14.30 5.54 -3.43
C VAL A 175 14.78 4.09 -3.53
N GLN A 176 14.80 3.38 -2.41
CA GLN A 176 15.13 1.96 -2.27
C GLN A 176 14.16 1.27 -1.29
N ASN A 177 14.22 -0.05 -1.22
CA ASN A 177 13.25 -0.84 -0.47
C ASN A 177 13.42 -0.68 1.04
N VAL A 178 12.31 -0.57 1.77
CA VAL A 178 12.28 -0.48 3.24
C VAL A 178 11.98 -1.86 3.80
N PRO A 179 12.90 -2.53 4.51
CA PRO A 179 12.64 -3.87 5.02
C PRO A 179 11.51 -3.91 6.05
N PRO A 180 10.87 -5.07 6.28
CA PRO A 180 9.81 -5.23 7.26
C PRO A 180 10.22 -4.77 8.66
N PHE A 181 9.24 -4.33 9.44
CA PHE A 181 9.38 -3.92 10.84
C PHE A 181 10.20 -2.64 11.08
N MET A 182 10.73 -2.00 10.04
CA MET A 182 11.64 -0.86 10.18
C MET A 182 10.91 0.46 10.40
N THR A 183 11.58 1.40 11.06
CA THR A 183 11.25 2.83 11.06
C THR A 183 12.20 3.53 10.12
N ALA A 184 11.66 4.16 9.07
CA ALA A 184 12.45 4.86 8.06
C ALA A 184 12.10 6.36 8.02
N ASP A 185 13.11 7.20 7.85
CA ASP A 185 12.97 8.66 7.76
C ASP A 185 14.09 9.25 6.90
N GLY A 186 13.90 10.48 6.41
CA GLY A 186 14.90 11.25 5.70
C GLY A 186 14.64 11.45 4.21
N ASN A 187 15.49 12.26 3.59
CA ASN A 187 15.48 12.55 2.16
C ASN A 187 16.93 12.55 1.63
N PRO A 188 17.45 11.41 1.11
CA PRO A 188 16.78 10.11 0.98
C PRO A 188 16.57 9.39 2.32
N ALA A 189 15.58 8.50 2.37
CA ALA A 189 15.21 7.78 3.59
C ALA A 189 16.21 6.68 3.97
N ILE A 190 16.48 6.54 5.27
CA ILE A 190 17.29 5.49 5.89
C ILE A 190 16.57 4.89 7.11
N VAL A 191 17.01 3.72 7.56
CA VAL A 191 16.47 3.04 8.75
C VAL A 191 17.01 3.72 10.01
N HIS A 192 16.10 4.16 10.89
CA HIS A 192 16.44 4.71 12.20
C HIS A 192 16.22 3.72 13.36
N GLY A 193 15.64 2.55 13.06
CA GLY A 193 15.40 1.51 14.05
C GLY A 193 14.22 0.63 13.70
N LEU A 194 13.66 -0.03 14.71
CA LEU A 194 12.47 -0.87 14.59
C LEU A 194 11.22 -0.10 14.96
N ASN A 195 10.11 -0.40 14.29
CA ASN A 195 8.76 0.03 14.64
C ASN A 195 8.24 -0.71 15.90
N VAL A 196 8.91 -0.54 17.04
CA VAL A 196 8.59 -1.26 18.28
C VAL A 196 7.15 -0.97 18.72
N VAL A 197 6.66 0.25 18.51
CA VAL A 197 5.28 0.64 18.83
C VAL A 197 4.29 -0.12 17.96
N GLY A 198 4.51 -0.18 16.65
CA GLY A 198 3.67 -0.94 15.71
C GLY A 198 3.66 -2.43 16.01
N LEU A 199 4.82 -3.01 16.31
CA LEU A 199 4.93 -4.42 16.71
C LEU A 199 4.14 -4.71 18.00
N ARG A 200 4.25 -3.85 19.02
CA ARG A 200 3.49 -3.99 20.28
C ARG A 200 1.97 -3.89 20.05
N ARG A 201 1.52 -2.92 19.25
CA ARG A 201 0.09 -2.76 18.89
C ARG A 201 -0.47 -3.95 18.13
N ASN A 202 0.39 -4.71 17.46
CA ASN A 202 0.05 -5.95 16.75
C ASN A 202 0.31 -7.21 17.58
N ASN A 203 0.43 -7.08 18.91
CA ASN A 203 0.55 -8.19 19.86
C ASN A 203 1.80 -9.07 19.65
N PHE A 204 2.88 -8.54 19.09
CA PHE A 204 4.14 -9.28 19.02
C PHE A 204 4.71 -9.44 20.44
N PRO A 205 4.89 -10.67 20.94
CA PRO A 205 5.42 -10.90 22.27
C PRO A 205 6.85 -10.37 22.37
N GLU A 206 7.30 -10.08 23.58
CA GLU A 206 8.64 -9.55 23.82
C GLU A 206 9.73 -10.47 23.28
N THR A 207 9.55 -11.78 23.43
CA THR A 207 10.45 -12.81 22.86
C THR A 207 10.58 -12.68 21.35
N GLN A 208 9.48 -12.49 20.62
CA GLN A 208 9.49 -12.30 19.17
C GLN A 208 10.15 -10.97 18.77
N ARG A 209 9.81 -9.87 19.46
CA ARG A 209 10.42 -8.56 19.21
C ARG A 209 11.94 -8.59 19.45
N SER A 210 12.40 -9.38 20.42
CA SER A 210 13.82 -9.57 20.71
C SER A 210 14.54 -10.28 19.55
N LYS A 211 13.97 -11.36 18.99
CA LYS A 211 14.55 -12.04 17.82
C LYS A 211 14.63 -11.14 16.59
N ILE A 212 13.56 -10.38 16.30
CA ILE A 212 13.55 -9.39 15.21
C ILE A 212 14.65 -8.34 15.44
N LYS A 213 14.83 -7.90 16.70
CA LYS A 213 15.89 -6.95 17.06
C LYS A 213 17.28 -7.51 16.86
N ASP A 214 17.50 -8.78 17.17
CA ASP A 214 18.76 -9.45 16.93
C ASP A 214 19.06 -9.56 15.43
N ALA A 215 18.09 -10.00 14.63
CA ALA A 215 18.20 -10.06 13.17
C ALA A 215 18.48 -8.68 12.55
N TYR A 216 17.79 -7.64 13.01
CA TYR A 216 18.06 -6.25 12.60
C TYR A 216 19.51 -5.82 12.90
N LYS A 217 20.03 -6.16 14.09
CA LYS A 217 21.42 -5.86 14.46
C LYS A 217 22.42 -6.61 13.59
N MET A 218 22.17 -7.90 13.36
CA MET A 218 22.99 -8.73 12.46
C MET A 218 22.99 -8.17 11.02
N LEU A 219 21.84 -7.68 10.55
CA LEU A 219 21.70 -7.14 9.20
C LEU A 219 22.43 -5.80 8.98
N TYR A 220 22.41 -4.89 9.95
CA TYR A 220 22.91 -3.52 9.76
C TYR A 220 24.19 -3.15 10.51
N TYR A 221 24.53 -3.87 11.59
CA TYR A 221 25.62 -3.48 12.51
C TYR A 221 26.65 -4.57 12.75
N SER A 222 26.57 -5.70 12.04
CA SER A 222 27.59 -6.76 12.13
C SER A 222 28.86 -6.45 11.33
N GLY A 223 28.82 -5.46 10.44
CA GLY A 223 29.87 -5.21 9.44
C GLY A 223 29.85 -6.18 8.25
N MET A 224 28.95 -7.17 8.25
CA MET A 224 28.78 -8.11 7.14
C MET A 224 28.04 -7.47 5.96
N GLY A 225 28.25 -8.00 4.76
CA GLY A 225 27.37 -7.72 3.63
C GLY A 225 25.97 -8.31 3.87
N PHE A 226 24.93 -7.73 3.25
CA PHE A 226 23.54 -8.17 3.47
C PHE A 226 23.29 -9.65 3.16
N ARG A 227 24.01 -10.23 2.19
CA ARG A 227 23.89 -11.67 1.86
C ARG A 227 24.41 -12.55 3.00
N ASP A 228 25.63 -12.30 3.45
CA ASP A 228 26.26 -13.06 4.53
C ASP A 228 25.47 -12.89 5.84
N ALA A 229 24.99 -11.67 6.12
CA ALA A 229 24.11 -11.43 7.25
C ALA A 229 22.80 -12.24 7.15
N CYS A 230 22.20 -12.36 5.96
CA CYS A 230 21.03 -13.21 5.76
C CYS A 230 21.33 -14.69 6.01
N ASP A 231 22.48 -15.20 5.57
CA ASP A 231 22.88 -16.60 5.78
C ASP A 231 23.05 -16.90 7.29
N GLU A 232 23.68 -15.99 8.05
CA GLU A 232 23.83 -16.11 9.51
C GLU A 232 22.50 -16.00 10.26
N ILE A 233 21.61 -15.09 9.84
CA ILE A 233 20.28 -14.94 10.43
C ILE A 233 19.46 -16.22 10.20
N GLU A 234 19.51 -16.79 8.99
CA GLU A 234 18.81 -18.01 8.61
C GLU A 234 19.33 -19.22 9.38
N ALA A 235 20.64 -19.36 9.53
CA ALA A 235 21.23 -20.43 10.34
C ALA A 235 20.75 -20.39 11.80
N LYS A 236 20.57 -19.19 12.36
CA LYS A 236 20.15 -18.98 13.76
C LYS A 236 18.63 -19.05 13.97
N TYR A 237 17.83 -18.61 13.00
CA TYR A 237 16.39 -18.38 13.14
C TYR A 237 15.53 -19.02 12.04
N SER A 238 16.01 -20.08 11.38
CA SER A 238 15.31 -20.78 10.27
C SER A 238 13.86 -21.19 10.56
N SER A 239 13.52 -21.49 11.82
CA SER A 239 12.16 -21.86 12.24
C SER A 239 11.27 -20.68 12.64
N ASP A 240 11.78 -19.45 12.62
CA ASP A 240 11.04 -18.24 13.00
C ASP A 240 10.50 -17.50 11.77
N GLU A 241 9.21 -17.66 11.50
CA GLU A 241 8.54 -17.12 10.31
C GLU A 241 8.68 -15.60 10.15
N TRP A 242 8.72 -14.84 11.25
CA TRP A 242 8.83 -13.38 11.20
C TRP A 242 10.25 -12.92 10.87
N VAL A 243 11.26 -13.60 11.43
CA VAL A 243 12.64 -13.34 11.04
C VAL A 243 12.88 -13.77 9.60
N MET A 244 12.33 -14.92 9.19
CA MET A 244 12.44 -15.37 7.79
C MET A 244 11.73 -14.42 6.82
N LYS A 245 10.64 -13.75 7.23
CA LYS A 245 10.00 -12.69 6.43
C LYS A 245 10.96 -11.53 6.12
N LEU A 246 11.83 -11.16 7.06
CA LEU A 246 12.89 -10.17 6.82
C LEU A 246 13.95 -10.72 5.85
N VAL A 247 14.42 -11.95 6.07
CA VAL A 247 15.43 -12.59 5.21
C VAL A 247 14.94 -12.70 3.77
N THR A 248 13.75 -13.24 3.54
CA THR A 248 13.14 -13.38 2.21
C THR A 248 13.03 -12.02 1.52
N PHE A 249 12.55 -11.00 2.22
CA PHE A 249 12.46 -9.64 1.67
C PHE A 249 13.81 -9.14 1.17
N VAL A 250 14.87 -9.28 1.98
CA VAL A 250 16.21 -8.80 1.61
C VAL A 250 16.75 -9.57 0.41
N ARG A 251 16.56 -10.89 0.37
CA ARG A 251 17.01 -11.73 -0.74
C ARG A 251 16.29 -11.44 -2.06
N GLU A 252 14.98 -11.15 -2.01
CA GLU A 252 14.16 -10.85 -3.19
C GLU A 252 14.29 -9.39 -3.65
N SER A 253 14.90 -8.53 -2.85
CA SER A 253 15.05 -7.10 -3.12
C SER A 253 16.00 -6.82 -4.29
N LYS A 254 15.45 -6.65 -5.49
CA LYS A 254 16.24 -6.32 -6.71
C LYS A 254 16.87 -4.92 -6.70
N ARG A 255 16.28 -3.97 -5.97
CA ARG A 255 16.75 -2.56 -5.87
C ARG A 255 17.68 -2.33 -4.67
N GLY A 256 18.01 -3.39 -3.93
CA GLY A 256 18.65 -3.27 -2.62
C GLY A 256 17.70 -2.66 -1.59
N ILE A 257 18.18 -2.61 -0.35
CA ILE A 257 17.45 -2.04 0.79
C ILE A 257 18.10 -0.74 1.23
N ILE A 258 17.32 0.16 1.83
CA ILE A 258 17.85 1.39 2.44
C ILE A 258 18.90 1.06 3.52
N GLY A 259 19.92 1.90 3.66
CA GLY A 259 20.90 1.79 4.74
C GLY A 259 20.30 2.12 6.11
N ALA A 260 21.08 1.92 7.18
CA ALA A 260 20.71 2.34 8.53
C ALA A 260 21.53 3.55 8.99
N ALA A 261 20.92 4.39 9.83
CA ALA A 261 21.62 5.47 10.52
C ALA A 261 22.75 4.89 11.37
N GLN A 262 23.89 5.57 11.40
CA GLN A 262 24.97 5.22 12.32
C GLN A 262 24.46 5.45 13.75
N THR A 263 24.68 4.49 14.64
CA THR A 263 24.51 4.73 16.07
C THR A 263 25.55 5.77 16.47
N SER A 264 25.10 6.94 16.92
CA SER A 264 25.98 7.84 17.67
C SER A 264 26.50 7.09 18.89
N GLU A 265 27.83 6.97 19.00
CA GLU A 265 28.52 6.48 20.20
C GLU A 265 28.05 7.22 21.47
#